data_AF-A0A2G9Y3C6-F1
#
_entry.id   AF-A0A2G9Y3C6-F1
#
_cell.length_a   1.000
_cell.length_b   1.000
_cell.length_c   1.000
_cell.angle_alpha   90.00
_cell.angle_beta   90.00
_cell.angle_gamma   90.00
#
_symmetry.space_group_name_H-M   'P 1'
#
loop_
_entity.id
_entity.type
_entity.pdbx_description
1 polymer ?
#
loop_
_entity_poly.entity_id
_entity_poly.type
_entity_poly.pdbx_seq_one_letter_code
_entity_poly.pdbx_strand_id
1 'polypeptide(L)'
;MFGIFPSDRGVSASADGVFRDKGSFDIVIANPPYIRQEDIKELKPLLQSQRYEVFNSTSDIYTYFYEKGWQVLKQDGLLCFISSNKWMRAKYGEKLRRFFKEKTALKQIIDFNGYKVFDATVDTNILLFQKGETTSNVINILNIQPDFTKDTDINRYFEGHKLGMKQSAMDTKCFTFGNAAVMELKAKIEKAGVPL
;
A
#
# COMPACT_ATOMS: atom_id res chain seq x y z
N MET A 1 5.80 15.46 0.85
CA MET A 1 5.23 16.18 -0.31
C MET A 1 4.19 15.26 -0.94
N PHE A 2 2.95 15.73 -1.09
CA PHE A 2 1.85 15.01 -1.75
C PHE A 2 1.80 15.52 -3.20
N GLY A 3 2.10 14.68 -4.19
CA GLY A 3 2.16 15.04 -5.60
C GLY A 3 0.98 14.47 -6.36
N ILE A 4 0.21 15.33 -7.03
CA ILE A 4 -0.98 14.94 -7.79
C ILE A 4 -0.85 15.52 -9.19
N PHE A 5 -1.05 14.69 -10.21
CA PHE A 5 -0.88 15.10 -11.60
C PHE A 5 -2.23 14.96 -12.34
N PRO A 6 -2.95 16.06 -12.59
CA PRO A 6 -4.14 16.07 -13.44
C PRO A 6 -3.77 16.01 -14.93
N SER A 7 -4.69 15.51 -15.76
CA SER A 7 -4.52 15.35 -17.22
C SER A 7 -4.45 16.68 -17.99
N ASP A 8 -5.09 17.74 -17.48
CA ASP A 8 -5.19 19.03 -18.18
C ASP A 8 -4.42 20.13 -17.45
N ARG A 9 -3.49 20.78 -18.18
CA ARG A 9 -2.80 22.00 -17.75
C ARG A 9 -3.79 23.19 -17.71
N GLY A 10 -4.68 23.20 -16.74
CA GLY A 10 -5.67 24.29 -16.60
C GLY A 10 -6.26 24.48 -15.21
N VAL A 11 -5.95 23.61 -14.24
CA VAL A 11 -6.57 23.69 -12.92
C VAL A 11 -5.67 24.48 -11.97
N SER A 12 -5.88 25.79 -11.84
CA SER A 12 -5.47 26.53 -10.65
C SER A 12 -6.42 26.17 -9.51
N ALA A 13 -6.18 25.04 -8.85
CA ALA A 13 -6.94 24.67 -7.67
C ALA A 13 -6.06 24.81 -6.43
N SER A 14 -6.57 25.55 -5.46
CA SER A 14 -6.14 25.40 -4.07
C SER A 14 -6.21 23.92 -3.68
N ALA A 15 -5.36 23.48 -2.75
CA ALA A 15 -5.33 22.10 -2.29
C ALA A 15 -6.74 21.56 -1.94
N ASP A 16 -7.62 22.42 -1.44
CA ASP A 16 -9.00 22.06 -1.06
C ASP A 16 -9.95 21.78 -2.24
N GLY A 17 -9.70 22.37 -3.42
CA GLY A 17 -10.51 22.14 -4.63
C GLY A 17 -10.13 20.84 -5.35
N VAL A 18 -8.84 20.51 -5.39
CA VAL A 18 -8.27 19.36 -6.11
C VAL A 18 -8.85 18.02 -5.63
N PHE A 19 -9.21 17.90 -4.35
CA PHE A 19 -9.68 16.64 -3.75
C PHE A 19 -11.21 16.46 -3.72
N ARG A 20 -11.96 17.43 -4.27
CA ARG A 20 -13.43 17.34 -4.37
C ARG A 20 -13.86 16.53 -5.59
N ASP A 21 -13.10 16.60 -6.67
CA ASP A 21 -13.44 15.92 -7.91
C ASP A 21 -12.95 14.47 -7.88
N LYS A 22 -13.87 13.56 -7.57
CA LYS A 22 -13.62 12.12 -7.63
C LYS A 22 -13.39 11.71 -9.09
N GLY A 23 -12.37 10.89 -9.33
CA GLY A 23 -12.14 10.32 -10.66
C GLY A 23 -11.32 11.17 -11.62
N SER A 24 -10.56 12.15 -11.14
CA SER A 24 -9.94 13.19 -11.98
C SER A 24 -8.44 13.01 -12.21
N PHE A 25 -7.79 12.07 -11.51
CA PHE A 25 -6.34 11.90 -11.57
C PHE A 25 -5.91 10.61 -12.22
N ASP A 26 -4.96 10.72 -13.16
CA ASP A 26 -4.24 9.59 -13.73
C ASP A 26 -3.31 8.94 -12.71
N ILE A 27 -2.62 9.77 -11.92
CA ILE A 27 -1.59 9.32 -10.99
C ILE A 27 -1.67 10.11 -9.68
N VAL A 28 -1.64 9.40 -8.56
CA VAL A 28 -1.49 9.97 -7.21
C VAL A 28 -0.22 9.41 -6.57
N ILE A 29 0.72 10.28 -6.21
CA ILE A 29 1.98 9.88 -5.54
C ILE A 29 2.07 10.63 -4.22
N ALA A 30 2.31 9.92 -3.12
CA ALA A 30 2.44 10.60 -1.84
C ALA A 30 3.31 9.86 -0.84
N ASN A 31 3.82 10.66 0.10
CA ASN A 31 4.29 10.20 1.38
C ASN A 31 3.27 10.68 2.44
N PRO A 32 2.16 9.95 2.68
CA PRO A 32 1.13 10.35 3.65
C PRO A 32 1.68 10.54 5.06
N PRO A 33 1.00 11.30 5.93
CA PRO A 33 1.45 11.54 7.30
C PRO A 33 1.47 10.27 8.15
N TYR A 34 2.47 10.15 9.04
CA TYR A 34 2.72 8.98 9.90
C TYR A 34 2.25 9.24 11.33
N ILE A 35 0.97 9.58 11.47
CA ILE A 35 0.37 9.88 12.77
C ILE A 35 -0.30 8.63 13.33
N ARG A 36 0.05 8.26 14.56
CA ARG A 36 -0.46 7.05 15.20
C ARG A 36 -1.91 7.22 15.63
N GLN A 37 -2.63 6.11 15.74
CA GLN A 37 -4.04 6.12 16.12
C GLN A 37 -4.32 6.82 17.47
N GLU A 38 -3.34 6.81 18.39
CA GLU A 38 -3.42 7.47 19.70
C GLU A 38 -3.46 9.00 19.59
N ASP A 39 -2.86 9.56 18.55
CA ASP A 39 -2.69 11.01 18.35
C ASP A 39 -3.81 11.62 17.48
N ILE A 40 -4.67 10.77 16.89
CA ILE A 40 -5.81 11.20 16.06
C ILE A 40 -7.17 10.99 16.73
N LYS A 41 -7.22 10.86 18.05
CA LYS A 41 -8.46 10.60 18.81
C LYS A 41 -9.59 11.57 18.46
N GLU A 42 -9.29 12.86 18.41
CA GLU A 42 -10.25 13.92 18.09
C GLU A 42 -10.77 13.83 16.64
N LEU A 43 -10.00 13.22 15.73
CA LEU A 43 -10.39 13.03 14.34
C LEU A 43 -11.25 11.77 14.13
N LYS A 44 -11.32 10.85 15.09
CA LYS A 44 -12.03 9.56 14.92
C LYS A 44 -13.51 9.73 14.57
N PRO A 45 -14.30 10.62 15.21
CA PRO A 45 -15.70 10.84 14.83
C PRO A 45 -15.83 11.32 13.38
N LEU A 46 -14.93 12.21 12.95
CA LEU A 46 -14.90 12.69 11.57
C LEU A 46 -14.53 11.57 10.59
N LEU A 47 -13.49 10.79 10.88
CA LEU A 47 -13.07 9.66 10.05
C LEU A 47 -14.17 8.60 9.92
N GLN A 48 -14.93 8.38 10.99
CA GLN A 48 -16.08 7.47 10.98
C GLN A 48 -17.23 8.01 10.13
N SER A 49 -17.51 9.32 10.20
CA SER A 49 -18.58 9.95 9.41
C SER A 49 -18.29 9.95 7.91
N GLN A 50 -17.02 9.87 7.50
CA GLN A 50 -16.63 9.70 6.09
C GLN A 50 -17.00 8.33 5.49
N ARG A 51 -17.37 7.34 6.33
CA ARG A 51 -17.79 5.99 5.91
C ARG A 51 -16.77 5.26 5.02
N TYR A 52 -15.49 5.39 5.34
CA TYR A 52 -14.42 4.65 4.68
C TYR A 52 -14.60 3.14 4.85
N GLU A 53 -14.49 2.37 3.76
CA GLU A 53 -14.46 0.90 3.78
C GLU A 53 -13.29 0.39 4.65
N VAL A 54 -12.16 1.10 4.63
CA VAL A 54 -10.97 0.75 5.41
C VAL A 54 -11.04 1.18 6.87
N PHE A 55 -12.15 1.81 7.31
CA PHE A 55 -12.25 2.36 8.67
C PHE A 55 -12.01 1.31 9.76
N ASN A 56 -11.04 1.58 10.61
CA ASN A 56 -10.80 0.86 11.85
C ASN A 56 -10.24 1.82 12.89
N SER A 57 -10.84 1.86 14.08
CA SER A 57 -10.57 2.82 15.16
C SER A 57 -9.15 2.78 15.74
N THR A 58 -8.38 1.73 15.40
CA THR A 58 -6.99 1.53 15.82
C THR A 58 -5.98 1.68 14.68
N SER A 59 -6.43 2.15 13.52
CA SER A 59 -5.56 2.40 12.36
C SER A 59 -4.84 3.73 12.49
N ASP A 60 -3.58 3.74 12.06
CA ASP A 60 -2.80 4.95 11.88
C ASP A 60 -3.34 5.76 10.68
N ILE A 61 -3.14 7.08 10.65
CA ILE A 61 -3.88 7.97 9.74
C ILE A 61 -3.66 7.65 8.24
N TYR A 62 -2.48 7.15 7.86
CA TYR A 62 -2.14 6.88 6.46
C TYR A 62 -3.08 5.85 5.82
N THR A 63 -3.74 4.98 6.60
CA THR A 63 -4.65 3.97 6.04
C THR A 63 -5.84 4.61 5.31
N TYR A 64 -6.34 5.74 5.83
CA TYR A 64 -7.43 6.49 5.23
C TYR A 64 -7.02 7.21 3.95
N PHE A 65 -5.75 7.59 3.84
CA PHE A 65 -5.20 8.21 2.62
C PHE A 65 -5.19 7.24 1.45
N TYR A 66 -5.04 5.93 1.66
CA TYR A 66 -5.12 4.95 0.59
C TYR A 66 -6.50 4.93 -0.08
N GLU A 67 -7.57 4.88 0.73
CA GLU A 67 -8.93 4.91 0.20
C GLU A 67 -9.25 6.28 -0.40
N LYS A 68 -8.84 7.38 0.25
CA LYS A 68 -9.03 8.72 -0.30
C LYS A 68 -8.31 8.91 -1.63
N GLY A 69 -7.07 8.42 -1.75
CA GLY A 69 -6.30 8.43 -3.00
C GLY A 69 -6.98 7.60 -4.09
N TRP A 70 -7.49 6.41 -3.75
CA TRP A 70 -8.29 5.60 -4.66
C TRP A 70 -9.59 6.31 -5.10
N GLN A 71 -10.26 7.06 -4.22
CA GLN A 71 -11.49 7.77 -4.56
C GLN A 71 -11.26 8.88 -5.60
N VAL A 72 -10.12 9.57 -5.53
CA VAL A 72 -9.80 10.67 -6.46
C VAL A 72 -9.16 10.19 -7.77
N LEU A 73 -8.59 8.98 -7.78
CA LEU A 73 -8.12 8.36 -9.03
C LEU A 73 -9.27 8.10 -10.00
N LYS A 74 -8.99 8.32 -11.29
CA LYS A 74 -9.83 7.81 -12.38
C LYS A 74 -9.76 6.28 -12.44
N GLN A 75 -10.72 5.66 -13.14
CA GLN A 75 -10.62 4.23 -13.44
C GLN A 75 -9.31 3.96 -14.20
N ASP A 76 -8.58 2.91 -13.81
CA ASP A 76 -7.25 2.56 -14.32
C ASP A 76 -6.12 3.54 -13.98
N GLY A 77 -6.37 4.54 -13.13
CA GLY A 77 -5.33 5.41 -12.58
C GLY A 77 -4.42 4.69 -11.59
N LEU A 78 -3.21 5.21 -11.38
CA LEU A 78 -2.16 4.63 -10.55
C LEU A 78 -1.97 5.38 -9.23
N LEU A 79 -1.84 4.66 -8.12
CA LEU A 79 -1.44 5.21 -6.83
C LEU A 79 -0.10 4.61 -6.40
N CYS A 80 0.85 5.46 -6.04
CA CYS A 80 2.15 5.07 -5.51
C CYS A 80 2.44 5.78 -4.19
N PHE A 81 2.31 5.08 -3.06
CA PHE A 81 2.56 5.65 -1.73
C PHE A 81 3.79 5.07 -1.06
N ILE A 82 4.53 5.94 -0.37
CA ILE A 82 5.49 5.54 0.66
C ILE A 82 4.75 5.64 2.00
N SER A 83 4.60 4.54 2.73
CA SER A 83 3.86 4.54 4.01
C SER A 83 4.56 3.67 5.04
N SER A 84 4.02 3.58 6.27
CA SER A 84 4.49 2.54 7.20
C SER A 84 4.11 1.15 6.67
N ASN A 85 4.95 0.14 6.86
CA ASN A 85 4.61 -1.24 6.51
C ASN A 85 3.70 -1.94 7.55
N LYS A 86 3.36 -1.28 8.67
CA LYS A 86 2.64 -1.90 9.81
C LYS A 86 1.28 -2.47 9.42
N TRP A 87 0.55 -1.83 8.49
CA TRP A 87 -0.73 -2.32 7.96
C TRP A 87 -0.62 -3.69 7.30
N MET A 88 0.58 -4.12 6.88
CA MET A 88 0.78 -5.42 6.26
C MET A 88 0.56 -6.57 7.26
N ARG A 89 0.87 -6.35 8.55
CA ARG A 89 0.85 -7.38 9.60
C ARG A 89 -0.17 -7.11 10.70
N ALA A 90 -0.47 -5.84 11.00
CA ALA A 90 -1.34 -5.49 12.10
C ALA A 90 -2.79 -5.92 11.87
N LYS A 91 -3.50 -6.28 12.94
CA LYS A 91 -4.92 -6.65 12.90
C LYS A 91 -5.79 -5.53 12.31
N TYR A 92 -5.47 -4.27 12.61
CA TYR A 92 -6.23 -3.13 12.07
C TYR A 92 -6.21 -3.07 10.53
N GLY A 93 -5.13 -3.57 9.92
CA GLY A 93 -4.91 -3.51 8.48
C GLY A 93 -5.75 -4.50 7.66
N GLU A 94 -6.53 -5.38 8.29
CA GLU A 94 -7.31 -6.42 7.58
C GLU A 94 -8.27 -5.82 6.55
N LYS A 95 -9.00 -4.76 6.92
CA LYS A 95 -9.91 -4.07 6.00
C LYS A 95 -9.15 -3.41 4.84
N LEU A 96 -7.99 -2.82 5.11
CA LEU A 96 -7.15 -2.23 4.07
C LEU A 96 -6.61 -3.29 3.10
N ARG A 97 -6.15 -4.44 3.63
CA ARG A 97 -5.68 -5.56 2.79
C ARG A 97 -6.79 -6.15 1.93
N ARG A 98 -8.01 -6.26 2.49
CA ARG A 98 -9.22 -6.65 1.74
C ARG A 98 -9.54 -5.64 0.65
N PHE A 99 -9.57 -4.35 0.98
CA PHE A 99 -9.79 -3.27 0.04
C PHE A 99 -8.81 -3.33 -1.13
N PHE A 100 -7.51 -3.51 -0.86
CA PHE A 100 -6.51 -3.69 -1.91
C PHE A 100 -6.79 -4.91 -2.79
N LYS A 101 -7.14 -6.05 -2.19
CA LYS A 101 -7.39 -7.29 -2.93
C LYS A 101 -8.60 -7.18 -3.84
N GLU A 102 -9.65 -6.48 -3.40
CA GLU A 102 -10.96 -6.42 -4.07
C GLU A 102 -11.12 -5.21 -5.01
N LYS A 103 -10.53 -4.06 -4.69
CA LYS A 103 -10.77 -2.78 -5.40
C LYS A 103 -9.59 -2.29 -6.24
N THR A 104 -8.48 -3.01 -6.24
CA THR A 104 -7.24 -2.60 -6.92
C THR A 104 -6.57 -3.76 -7.64
N ALA A 105 -5.78 -3.44 -8.66
CA ALA A 105 -4.77 -4.32 -9.21
C ALA A 105 -3.39 -3.92 -8.64
N LEU A 106 -2.93 -4.66 -7.64
CA LEU A 106 -1.63 -4.43 -6.99
C LEU A 106 -0.50 -4.68 -7.99
N LYS A 107 0.39 -3.72 -8.21
CA LYS A 107 1.48 -3.86 -9.17
C LYS A 107 2.78 -4.21 -8.47
N GLN A 108 3.08 -3.48 -7.39
CA GLN A 108 4.36 -3.58 -6.72
C GLN A 108 4.28 -3.29 -5.23
N ILE A 109 5.00 -4.08 -4.45
CA ILE A 109 5.26 -3.81 -3.03
C ILE A 109 6.76 -3.87 -2.80
N ILE A 110 7.33 -2.82 -2.23
CA ILE A 110 8.70 -2.81 -1.72
C ILE A 110 8.62 -2.64 -0.21
N ASP A 111 8.98 -3.66 0.57
CA ASP A 111 9.12 -3.57 2.03
C ASP A 111 10.59 -3.34 2.38
N PHE A 112 10.89 -2.23 3.06
CA PHE A 112 12.25 -1.88 3.45
C PHE A 112 12.75 -2.67 4.66
N ASN A 113 11.87 -3.40 5.36
CA ASN A 113 12.22 -4.40 6.37
C ASN A 113 13.31 -3.94 7.37
N GLY A 114 13.12 -2.77 7.98
CA GLY A 114 14.06 -2.20 8.95
C GLY A 114 15.20 -1.37 8.35
N TYR A 115 15.38 -1.36 7.03
CA TYR A 115 16.26 -0.39 6.38
C TYR A 115 15.72 1.02 6.61
N LYS A 116 16.56 1.88 7.22
CA LYS A 116 16.20 3.26 7.53
C LYS A 116 16.26 4.11 6.27
N VAL A 117 15.11 4.23 5.59
CA VAL A 117 14.94 5.10 4.40
C VAL A 117 14.99 6.58 4.78
N PHE A 118 14.46 6.92 5.94
CA PHE A 118 14.45 8.25 6.51
C PHE A 118 15.09 8.21 7.90
N ASP A 119 15.45 9.37 8.46
CA ASP A 119 15.86 9.48 9.87
C ASP A 119 14.73 9.14 10.87
N ALA A 120 13.54 8.78 10.36
CA ALA A 120 12.42 8.29 11.14
C ALA A 120 12.59 6.80 11.53
N THR A 121 12.08 6.44 12.71
CA THR A 121 12.13 5.08 13.26
C THR A 121 11.05 4.14 12.73
N VAL A 122 10.26 4.58 11.74
CA VAL A 122 9.11 3.82 11.26
C VAL A 122 9.52 2.98 10.06
N ASP A 123 9.31 1.66 10.16
CA ASP A 123 9.49 0.76 9.02
C ASP A 123 8.56 1.17 7.88
N THR A 124 9.14 1.31 6.68
CA THR A 124 8.44 1.84 5.51
C THR A 124 8.24 0.80 4.42
N ASN A 125 7.23 1.02 3.61
CA ASN A 125 7.05 0.33 2.35
C ASN A 125 6.70 1.31 1.22
N ILE A 126 6.94 0.91 -0.02
CA ILE A 126 6.33 1.51 -1.21
C ILE A 126 5.23 0.56 -1.70
N LEU A 127 4.04 1.09 -1.93
CA LEU A 127 2.94 0.36 -2.56
C LEU A 127 2.49 1.06 -3.84
N LEU A 128 2.53 0.33 -4.96
CA LEU A 128 1.98 0.75 -6.25
C LEU A 128 0.77 -0.12 -6.61
N PHE A 129 -0.36 0.51 -6.90
CA PHE A 129 -1.53 -0.17 -7.45
C PHE A 129 -2.21 0.63 -8.55
N GLN A 130 -2.99 -0.07 -9.36
CA GLN A 130 -3.94 0.51 -10.31
C GLN A 130 -5.36 0.41 -9.75
N LYS A 131 -6.15 1.46 -9.89
CA LYS A 131 -7.58 1.44 -9.54
C LYS A 131 -8.35 0.56 -10.50
N GLY A 132 -9.11 -0.37 -9.96
CA GLY A 132 -9.90 -1.34 -10.72
C GLY A 132 -9.78 -2.74 -10.16
N GLU A 133 -10.81 -3.54 -10.38
CA GLU A 133 -10.82 -4.94 -9.98
C GLU A 133 -10.04 -5.78 -11.01
N THR A 134 -9.47 -6.90 -10.58
CA THR A 134 -8.73 -7.78 -11.48
C THR A 134 -8.96 -9.25 -11.13
N THR A 135 -9.19 -10.07 -12.15
CA THR A 135 -9.39 -11.52 -12.02
C THR A 135 -8.09 -12.31 -12.12
N SER A 136 -7.06 -11.73 -12.75
CA SER A 136 -5.74 -12.32 -12.92
C SER A 136 -4.68 -11.24 -12.82
N ASN A 137 -3.96 -11.22 -11.70
CA ASN A 137 -2.92 -10.24 -11.46
C ASN A 137 -1.74 -10.87 -10.71
N VAL A 138 -0.53 -10.52 -11.14
CA VAL A 138 0.73 -10.91 -10.50
C VAL A 138 1.40 -9.64 -9.98
N ILE A 139 1.75 -9.68 -8.71
CA ILE A 139 2.36 -8.59 -7.95
C ILE A 139 3.87 -8.84 -7.92
N ASN A 140 4.65 -7.79 -8.19
CA ASN A 140 6.08 -7.81 -7.94
C ASN A 140 6.36 -7.39 -6.50
N ILE A 141 7.09 -8.20 -5.76
CA ILE A 141 7.34 -7.99 -4.34
C ILE A 141 8.84 -7.98 -4.10
N LEU A 142 9.35 -6.89 -3.54
CA LEU A 142 10.74 -6.79 -3.10
C LEU A 142 10.75 -6.63 -1.58
N ASN A 143 11.45 -7.53 -0.90
CA ASN A 143 11.87 -7.31 0.48
C ASN A 143 13.34 -6.92 0.47
N ILE A 144 13.65 -5.74 0.98
CA ILE A 144 15.03 -5.29 1.13
C ILE A 144 15.76 -6.23 2.09
N GLN A 145 16.92 -6.72 1.66
CA GLN A 145 17.78 -7.58 2.46
C GLN A 145 18.88 -6.76 3.14
N PRO A 146 19.57 -7.31 4.16
CA PRO A 146 20.62 -6.58 4.90
C PRO A 146 21.82 -6.12 4.07
N ASP A 147 21.99 -6.62 2.84
CA ASP A 147 23.05 -6.23 1.91
C ASP A 147 22.74 -4.94 1.14
N PHE A 148 21.51 -4.42 1.24
CA PHE A 148 21.11 -3.18 0.60
C PHE A 148 21.72 -1.97 1.32
N THR A 149 22.30 -1.06 0.55
CA THR A 149 22.95 0.15 1.05
C THR A 149 22.49 1.37 0.27
N LYS A 150 22.85 2.56 0.74
CA LYS A 150 22.58 3.83 0.02
C LYS A 150 23.21 3.89 -1.37
N ASP A 151 24.26 3.11 -1.60
CA ASP A 151 25.02 3.08 -2.86
C ASP A 151 24.51 1.97 -3.81
N THR A 152 23.52 1.19 -3.37
CA THR A 152 22.91 0.14 -4.17
C THR A 152 21.99 0.73 -5.23
N ASP A 153 22.20 0.37 -6.50
CA ASP A 153 21.25 0.67 -7.58
C ASP A 153 19.93 -0.08 -7.34
N ILE A 154 18.88 0.66 -6.99
CA ILE A 154 17.59 0.09 -6.64
C ILE A 154 16.90 -0.64 -7.80
N ASN A 155 17.13 -0.22 -9.05
CA ASN A 155 16.50 -0.86 -10.20
C ASN A 155 17.12 -2.22 -10.46
N ARG A 156 18.47 -2.29 -10.47
CA ARG A 156 19.20 -3.55 -10.59
C ARG A 156 18.89 -4.48 -9.42
N TYR A 157 18.83 -3.93 -8.20
CA TYR A 157 18.50 -4.71 -7.01
C TYR A 157 17.08 -5.28 -7.11
N PHE A 158 16.11 -4.48 -7.52
CA PHE A 158 14.73 -4.89 -7.70
C PHE A 158 14.60 -6.03 -8.73
N GLU A 159 15.21 -5.88 -9.91
CA GLU A 159 15.15 -6.93 -10.93
C GLU A 159 15.83 -8.23 -10.50
N GLY A 160 16.89 -8.15 -9.68
CA GLY A 160 17.60 -9.33 -9.16
C GLY A 160 16.89 -10.05 -8.00
N HIS A 161 16.00 -9.37 -7.26
CA HIS A 161 15.47 -9.88 -5.98
C HIS A 161 13.94 -9.93 -5.90
N LYS A 162 13.21 -9.35 -6.86
CA LYS A 162 11.74 -9.35 -6.84
C LYS A 162 11.18 -10.78 -6.92
N LEU A 163 10.07 -10.98 -6.23
CA LEU A 163 9.25 -12.17 -6.28
C LEU A 163 7.93 -11.86 -7.01
N GLY A 164 7.47 -12.78 -7.85
CA GLY A 164 6.14 -12.72 -8.44
C GLY A 164 5.14 -13.50 -7.58
N MET A 165 4.00 -12.88 -7.22
CA MET A 165 2.92 -13.54 -6.49
C MET A 165 1.57 -13.25 -7.13
N LYS A 166 0.72 -14.27 -7.29
CA LYS A 166 -0.68 -14.05 -7.70
C LYS A 166 -1.42 -13.28 -6.61
N GLN A 167 -2.08 -12.17 -6.96
CA GLN A 167 -2.88 -11.38 -6.02
C GLN A 167 -3.99 -12.22 -5.34
N SER A 168 -4.56 -13.18 -6.07
CA SER A 168 -5.58 -14.10 -5.54
C SER A 168 -5.06 -14.94 -4.36
N ALA A 169 -3.76 -15.23 -4.32
CA ALA A 169 -3.10 -16.00 -3.26
C ALA A 169 -2.75 -15.16 -2.01
N MET A 170 -2.97 -13.84 -2.03
CA MET A 170 -2.73 -13.01 -0.85
C MET A 170 -3.75 -13.27 0.25
N ASP A 171 -3.26 -13.37 1.49
CA ASP A 171 -4.08 -13.53 2.69
C ASP A 171 -4.43 -12.16 3.29
N THR A 172 -5.72 -11.86 3.45
CA THR A 172 -6.17 -10.61 4.06
C THR A 172 -5.85 -10.53 5.54
N LYS A 173 -5.44 -11.61 6.21
CA LYS A 173 -4.95 -11.60 7.60
C LYS A 173 -3.52 -11.08 7.71
N CYS A 174 -2.68 -11.30 6.70
CA CYS A 174 -1.28 -10.91 6.76
C CYS A 174 -0.65 -10.83 5.36
N PHE A 175 -0.07 -9.69 5.03
CA PHE A 175 0.80 -9.49 3.87
C PHE A 175 2.25 -9.60 4.33
N THR A 176 2.69 -10.81 4.67
CA THR A 176 4.11 -11.11 4.86
C THR A 176 4.64 -11.83 3.65
N PHE A 177 5.77 -11.34 3.19
CA PHE A 177 6.47 -11.92 2.06
C PHE A 177 7.79 -12.43 2.62
N GLY A 178 7.96 -13.74 2.66
CA GLY A 178 9.26 -14.31 2.92
C GLY A 178 10.19 -14.14 1.71
N ASN A 179 11.44 -14.59 1.82
CA ASN A 179 12.23 -14.86 0.62
C ASN A 179 11.60 -16.03 -0.17
N ALA A 180 12.10 -16.28 -1.39
CA ALA A 180 11.57 -17.35 -2.25
C ALA A 180 11.48 -18.71 -1.52
N ALA A 181 12.49 -19.05 -0.72
CA ALA A 181 12.54 -20.29 0.05
C ALA A 181 11.43 -20.39 1.11
N VAL A 182 11.17 -19.30 1.85
CA VAL A 182 10.08 -19.25 2.84
C VAL A 182 8.72 -19.32 2.17
N MET A 183 8.56 -18.70 1.00
CA MET A 183 7.32 -18.76 0.22
C MET A 183 7.07 -20.17 -0.35
N GLU A 184 8.10 -20.84 -0.85
CA GLU A 184 8.02 -22.24 -1.29
C GLU A 184 7.71 -23.19 -0.12
N LEU A 185 8.32 -22.97 1.04
CA LEU A 185 8.06 -23.76 2.23
C LEU A 185 6.62 -23.58 2.70
N LYS A 186 6.10 -22.34 2.72
CA LYS A 186 4.71 -22.05 3.07
C LYS A 186 3.74 -22.76 2.11
N ALA A 187 3.99 -22.67 0.80
CA ALA A 187 3.18 -23.37 -0.20
C ALA A 187 3.20 -24.90 -0.05
N LYS A 188 4.36 -25.48 0.32
CA LYS A 188 4.48 -26.92 0.62
C LYS A 188 3.68 -27.32 1.87
N ILE A 189 3.75 -26.52 2.93
CA ILE A 189 3.00 -26.76 4.18
C ILE A 189 1.49 -26.66 3.93
N GLU A 190 1.02 -25.65 3.19
CA GLU A 190 -0.40 -25.47 2.85
C GLU A 190 -0.93 -26.62 1.96
N LYS A 191 -0.11 -27.17 1.07
CA LYS A 191 -0.47 -28.33 0.23
C LYS A 191 -0.49 -29.64 1.03
N ALA A 192 0.33 -29.75 2.07
CA ALA A 192 0.43 -30.94 2.92
C ALA A 192 -0.56 -30.92 4.10
N GLY A 193 -1.04 -29.74 4.49
CA GLY A 193 -2.06 -29.57 5.53
C GLY A 193 -3.42 -30.01 5.03
N VAL A 194 -3.93 -31.13 5.55
CA VAL A 194 -5.35 -31.46 5.46
C VAL A 194 -6.13 -30.34 6.17
N PRO A 195 -7.18 -29.74 5.55
CA PRO A 195 -8.00 -28.76 6.23
C PRO A 195 -8.66 -29.41 7.46
N LEU A 196 -8.55 -28.78 8.62
CA LEU A 196 -9.42 -29.05 9.77
C LEU A 196 -10.78 -28.39 9.56
#